data_AF-A0A8T5MCI5-F1
#
_entry.id   AF-A0A8T5MCI5-F1
#
_cell.length_a   1.000
_cell.length_b   1.000
_cell.length_c   1.000
_cell.angle_alpha   90.00
_cell.angle_beta   90.00
_cell.angle_gamma   90.00
#
_symmetry.space_group_name_H-M   'P 1'
#
loop_
_entity.id
_entity.type
_entity.pdbx_description
1 polymer ?
#
loop_
_entity_poly.entity_id
_entity_poly.type
_entity_poly.pdbx_seq_one_letter_code
_entity_poly.pdbx_strand_id
1 'polypeptide(L)'
;MEKRLVVVLVVVVVLATFGYFYFFGDGVLFSPSDLIKGKAAKVNLAESINLFDESAVRKRINDISKFGEEIEVKGEVEAFHYDNLEESSSVNEYFIYDGEEKHRIYFEEEPWLVSGDKLRVFGKKLQFDKGNEIVAENDEFLSDDEGLLFSPIEAYLQDDVLGVQTTVVLLYQNPNHAFTHPSASEMYYYLFRDDQTGFLSSFFRESSYGKTSLDGFVYGWFDEDESSCASNSVPPDATARLAEEYPGELSEIDRILIVKHGCGTGGGVSAIGKIHLTAPDGTDLYTSISVATKLMPSMYPPTPGPYPGWYYLDEVDNSLYKLISHELSHGFGIGGHGNIYDCGEFTISGDVVDCAQYASGDRFQVLGTTGFTYQPELTNYAFHHAACHKERFGWLDGSSVLEVTDSGTYTIYPYET
;
A
#
# COMPACT_ATOMS: atom_id res chain seq x y z
N MET A 1 -60.01 16.87 8.76
CA MET A 1 -60.84 15.67 8.97
C MET A 1 -61.53 15.42 7.63
N GLU A 2 -61.30 14.38 6.84
CA GLU A 2 -60.72 13.04 6.98
C GLU A 2 -59.81 12.77 5.76
N LYS A 3 -58.79 11.92 5.92
CA LYS A 3 -57.87 11.52 4.84
C LYS A 3 -58.53 10.48 3.93
N ARG A 4 -58.57 10.73 2.62
CA ARG A 4 -58.90 9.71 1.60
C ARG A 4 -57.60 9.17 0.99
N LEU A 5 -57.44 7.86 1.10
CA LEU A 5 -56.42 7.05 0.46
C LEU A 5 -56.81 6.87 -1.01
N VAL A 6 -55.93 7.25 -1.95
CA VAL A 6 -56.11 6.99 -3.38
C VAL A 6 -55.06 5.97 -3.80
N VAL A 7 -55.51 4.75 -4.09
CA VAL A 7 -54.71 3.71 -4.74
C VAL A 7 -54.95 3.85 -6.24
N VAL A 8 -53.94 4.27 -7.00
CA VAL A 8 -54.00 4.29 -8.46
C VAL A 8 -53.27 3.07 -8.99
N LEU A 9 -54.04 2.11 -9.47
CA LEU A 9 -53.56 0.96 -10.25
C LEU A 9 -53.59 1.39 -11.73
N VAL A 10 -52.43 1.64 -12.34
CA VAL A 10 -52.36 1.93 -13.79
C VAL A 10 -51.94 0.67 -14.53
N VAL A 11 -52.90 0.08 -15.21
CA VAL A 11 -52.71 -0.94 -16.26
C VAL A 11 -52.30 -0.19 -17.53
N VAL A 12 -51.10 -0.44 -18.04
CA VAL A 12 -50.64 0.12 -19.32
C VAL A 12 -50.95 -0.88 -20.44
N VAL A 13 -51.93 -0.51 -21.27
CA VAL A 13 -52.24 -1.14 -22.56
C VAL A 13 -51.39 -0.45 -23.63
N VAL A 14 -50.62 -1.25 -24.37
CA VAL A 14 -49.78 -0.79 -25.48
C VAL A 14 -50.63 -0.61 -26.73
N LEU A 15 -50.67 0.61 -27.28
CA LEU A 15 -51.07 0.89 -28.65
C LEU A 15 -50.02 1.80 -29.30
N ALA A 16 -49.40 1.28 -30.35
CA ALA A 16 -48.39 1.95 -31.14
C ALA A 16 -49.04 2.83 -32.22
N THR A 17 -48.62 4.10 -32.33
CA THR A 17 -48.53 4.85 -33.59
C THR A 17 -47.78 6.18 -33.40
N PHE A 18 -46.71 6.37 -34.20
CA PHE A 18 -46.03 7.60 -34.65
C PHE A 18 -45.96 8.86 -33.75
N GLY A 19 -44.73 9.28 -33.41
CA GLY A 19 -44.42 10.66 -33.04
C GLY A 19 -43.05 10.85 -32.37
N TYR A 20 -42.17 11.61 -33.01
CA TYR A 20 -40.86 12.05 -32.47
C TYR A 20 -41.00 12.78 -31.12
N PHE A 21 -40.14 12.44 -30.15
CA PHE A 21 -39.85 13.28 -28.99
C PHE A 21 -38.35 13.61 -28.96
N TYR A 22 -38.03 14.89 -28.88
CA TYR A 22 -36.70 15.39 -28.51
C TYR A 22 -36.52 15.24 -27.00
N PHE A 23 -35.42 14.62 -26.57
CA PHE A 23 -34.94 14.68 -25.18
C PHE A 23 -33.64 15.49 -25.12
N PHE A 24 -33.60 16.47 -24.22
CA PHE A 24 -32.37 17.03 -23.66
C PHE A 24 -32.01 16.18 -22.43
N GLY A 25 -30.77 15.70 -22.34
CA GLY A 25 -30.22 15.00 -21.17
C GLY A 25 -29.58 13.66 -21.53
N ASP A 26 -28.27 13.59 -21.26
CA ASP A 26 -27.33 12.46 -21.24
C ASP A 26 -27.40 11.43 -22.38
N GLY A 27 -26.33 11.44 -23.19
CA GLY A 27 -26.16 10.62 -24.37
C GLY A 27 -26.21 9.13 -24.07
N VAL A 28 -27.28 8.48 -24.51
CA VAL A 28 -27.34 7.03 -24.66
C VAL A 28 -27.95 6.75 -26.04
N LEU A 29 -27.13 6.27 -26.97
CA LEU A 29 -27.58 5.78 -28.27
C LEU A 29 -27.67 4.25 -28.19
N PHE A 30 -28.88 3.71 -28.32
CA PHE A 30 -29.08 2.28 -28.56
C PHE A 30 -29.66 2.05 -29.95
N SER A 31 -29.13 1.02 -30.63
CA SER A 31 -29.72 0.43 -31.82
C SER A 31 -30.91 -0.46 -31.41
N PRO A 32 -32.06 -0.43 -32.12
CA PRO A 32 -33.20 -1.32 -31.85
C PRO A 32 -32.90 -2.84 -31.97
N SER A 33 -31.72 -3.24 -32.44
CA SER A 33 -31.30 -4.63 -32.56
C SER A 33 -30.97 -5.31 -31.23
N ASP A 34 -30.63 -4.54 -30.20
CA ASP A 34 -30.01 -5.08 -28.98
C ASP A 34 -31.05 -5.55 -27.95
N LEU A 35 -32.34 -5.30 -28.20
CA LEU A 35 -33.44 -5.63 -27.30
C LEU A 35 -34.03 -7.05 -27.49
N ILE A 36 -33.62 -7.80 -28.51
CA ILE A 36 -34.31 -9.06 -28.88
C ILE A 36 -33.55 -10.33 -28.47
N LYS A 37 -32.35 -10.25 -27.89
CA LYS A 37 -31.65 -11.44 -27.37
C LYS A 37 -31.02 -11.23 -25.98
N GLY A 38 -31.82 -11.52 -24.95
CA GLY A 38 -31.33 -12.02 -23.66
C GLY A 38 -30.65 -11.03 -22.72
N LYS A 39 -31.37 -10.61 -21.68
CA LYS A 39 -30.87 -10.16 -20.35
C LYS A 39 -29.43 -9.59 -20.32
N ALA A 40 -29.23 -8.37 -20.82
CA ALA A 40 -28.23 -7.50 -20.22
C ALA A 40 -28.87 -6.93 -18.94
N ALA A 41 -28.69 -7.61 -17.82
CA ALA A 41 -28.93 -6.97 -16.54
C ALA A 41 -27.95 -5.79 -16.47
N LYS A 42 -28.47 -4.55 -16.49
CA LYS A 42 -27.69 -3.38 -16.08
C LYS A 42 -27.32 -3.62 -14.61
N VAL A 43 -26.16 -4.21 -14.37
CA VAL A 43 -25.60 -4.27 -13.03
C VAL A 43 -25.15 -2.84 -12.76
N ASN A 44 -25.79 -2.19 -11.79
CA ASN A 44 -25.35 -0.89 -11.31
C ASN A 44 -24.10 -1.15 -10.46
N LEU A 45 -22.95 -1.21 -11.13
CA LEU A 45 -21.66 -1.49 -10.53
C LEU A 45 -21.14 -0.17 -9.97
N ALA A 46 -20.88 -0.12 -8.66
CA ALA A 46 -20.36 1.10 -8.03
C ALA A 46 -19.01 1.49 -8.65
N GLU A 47 -18.79 2.79 -8.89
CA GLU A 47 -17.61 3.35 -9.58
C GLU A 47 -16.28 3.12 -8.82
N SER A 48 -16.33 2.91 -7.51
CA SER A 48 -15.17 2.56 -6.68
C SER A 48 -15.57 1.60 -5.58
N ILE A 49 -14.67 0.68 -5.24
CA ILE A 49 -14.85 -0.29 -4.16
C ILE A 49 -13.96 0.15 -2.99
N ASN A 50 -14.49 0.13 -1.78
CA ASN A 50 -13.65 0.22 -0.58
C ASN A 50 -12.97 -1.15 -0.40
N LEU A 51 -11.64 -1.20 -0.52
CA LEU A 51 -10.89 -2.47 -0.42
C LEU A 51 -10.99 -3.08 0.98
N PHE A 52 -11.24 -2.29 2.02
CA PHE A 52 -11.47 -2.76 3.39
C PHE A 52 -12.88 -3.33 3.62
N ASP A 53 -13.81 -3.15 2.66
CA ASP A 53 -15.13 -3.79 2.72
C ASP A 53 -15.08 -5.15 2.00
N GLU A 54 -14.73 -6.20 2.75
CA GLU A 54 -14.68 -7.58 2.24
C GLU A 54 -15.97 -8.01 1.51
N SER A 55 -17.12 -7.50 1.97
CA SER A 55 -18.41 -7.84 1.36
C SER A 55 -18.57 -7.20 -0.03
N ALA A 56 -18.08 -5.96 -0.18
CA ALA A 56 -18.03 -5.27 -1.47
C ALA A 56 -17.02 -5.93 -2.42
N VAL A 57 -15.83 -6.31 -1.92
CA VAL A 57 -14.80 -7.05 -2.68
C VAL A 57 -15.35 -8.38 -3.16
N ARG A 58 -15.93 -9.20 -2.27
CA ARG A 58 -16.52 -10.49 -2.65
C ARG A 58 -17.66 -10.33 -3.66
N LYS A 59 -18.49 -9.29 -3.52
CA LYS A 59 -19.53 -9.01 -4.51
C LYS A 59 -18.91 -8.65 -5.87
N ARG A 60 -17.85 -7.83 -5.89
CA ARG A 60 -17.13 -7.45 -7.11
C ARG A 60 -16.56 -8.68 -7.82
N ILE A 61 -15.86 -9.55 -7.09
CA ILE A 61 -15.33 -10.82 -7.59
C ILE A 61 -16.46 -11.65 -8.22
N ASN A 62 -17.58 -11.84 -7.50
CA ASN A 62 -18.72 -12.61 -8.01
C ASN A 62 -19.33 -12.01 -9.29
N ASP A 63 -19.41 -10.67 -9.38
CA ASP A 63 -19.92 -10.00 -10.58
C ASP A 63 -18.97 -10.23 -11.77
N ILE A 64 -17.66 -10.11 -11.59
CA ILE A 64 -16.65 -10.39 -12.63
C ILE A 64 -16.68 -11.87 -13.02
N SER A 65 -16.68 -12.80 -12.05
CA SER A 65 -16.70 -14.24 -12.35
C SER A 65 -17.95 -14.69 -13.11
N LYS A 66 -19.06 -13.97 -12.94
CA LYS A 66 -20.35 -14.30 -13.57
C LYS A 66 -20.56 -13.63 -14.92
N PHE A 67 -20.11 -12.39 -15.08
CA PHE A 67 -20.41 -11.56 -16.24
C PHE A 67 -19.19 -11.19 -17.09
N GLY A 68 -17.99 -11.44 -16.58
CA GLY A 68 -16.74 -11.18 -17.28
C GLY A 68 -16.48 -12.15 -18.43
N GLU A 69 -15.68 -11.69 -19.37
CA GLU A 69 -15.22 -12.45 -20.53
C GLU A 69 -13.90 -13.15 -20.19
N GLU A 70 -13.70 -14.36 -20.72
CA GLU A 70 -12.44 -15.10 -20.55
C GLU A 70 -11.25 -14.29 -21.10
N ILE A 71 -10.16 -14.23 -20.34
CA ILE A 71 -8.94 -13.53 -20.72
C ILE A 71 -7.68 -14.31 -20.32
N GLU A 72 -6.64 -14.14 -21.13
CA GLU A 72 -5.25 -14.41 -20.77
C GLU A 72 -4.49 -13.08 -20.86
N VAL A 73 -3.84 -12.66 -19.77
CA VAL A 73 -3.01 -11.45 -19.74
C VAL A 73 -1.60 -11.81 -19.28
N LYS A 74 -0.58 -11.17 -19.86
CA LYS A 74 0.83 -11.33 -19.50
C LYS A 74 1.42 -9.96 -19.28
N GLY A 75 2.14 -9.78 -18.18
CA GLY A 75 2.63 -8.46 -17.84
C GLY A 75 3.40 -8.43 -16.54
N GLU A 76 3.83 -7.22 -16.19
CA GLU A 76 4.49 -6.92 -14.94
C GLU A 76 3.46 -6.53 -13.87
N VAL A 77 3.65 -7.04 -12.66
CA VAL A 77 2.77 -6.78 -11.52
C VAL A 77 3.17 -5.48 -10.84
N GLU A 78 2.18 -4.70 -10.45
CA GLU A 78 2.32 -3.70 -9.41
C GLU A 78 1.48 -4.14 -8.20
N ALA A 79 2.12 -4.23 -7.05
CA ALA A 79 1.50 -4.64 -5.80
C ALA A 79 1.58 -3.49 -4.79
N PHE A 80 0.47 -3.17 -4.15
CA PHE A 80 0.37 -2.13 -3.13
C PHE A 80 -0.18 -2.71 -1.84
N HIS A 81 0.41 -2.35 -0.72
CA HIS A 81 -0.09 -2.64 0.62
C HIS A 81 -0.80 -1.40 1.15
N TYR A 82 -2.04 -1.54 1.62
CA TYR A 82 -2.80 -0.46 2.25
C TYR A 82 -3.03 -0.75 3.72
N ASP A 83 -2.70 0.24 4.54
CA ASP A 83 -2.82 0.17 5.98
C ASP A 83 -3.92 1.08 6.52
N ASN A 84 -4.84 0.50 7.28
CA ASN A 84 -5.80 1.20 8.12
C ASN A 84 -5.52 0.88 9.59
N LEU A 85 -4.63 1.67 10.18
CA LEU A 85 -4.11 1.41 11.50
C LEU A 85 -5.12 1.68 12.62
N GLU A 86 -6.15 2.48 12.34
CA GLU A 86 -7.24 2.71 13.30
C GLU A 86 -8.14 1.49 13.45
N GLU A 87 -8.46 0.83 12.33
CA GLU A 87 -9.26 -0.40 12.32
C GLU A 87 -8.40 -1.65 12.51
N SER A 88 -7.06 -1.49 12.53
CA SER A 88 -6.10 -2.59 12.60
C SER A 88 -6.32 -3.61 11.47
N SER A 89 -6.56 -3.10 10.27
CA SER A 89 -6.78 -3.87 9.06
C SER A 89 -5.81 -3.42 7.98
N SER A 90 -5.47 -4.35 7.09
CA SER A 90 -4.67 -4.09 5.89
C SER A 90 -5.21 -4.89 4.73
N VAL A 91 -4.88 -4.46 3.51
CA VAL A 91 -5.28 -5.12 2.28
C VAL A 91 -4.24 -4.88 1.20
N ASN A 92 -3.93 -5.92 0.43
CA ASN A 92 -3.11 -5.75 -0.75
C ASN A 92 -3.98 -5.52 -2.00
N GLU A 93 -3.48 -4.69 -2.88
CA GLU A 93 -4.05 -4.43 -4.19
C GLU A 93 -3.03 -4.79 -5.27
N TYR A 94 -3.49 -5.54 -6.26
CA TYR A 94 -2.65 -6.02 -7.34
C TYR A 94 -3.13 -5.46 -8.68
N PHE A 95 -2.16 -5.09 -9.50
CA PHE A 95 -2.38 -4.74 -10.89
C PHE A 95 -1.40 -5.51 -11.78
N ILE A 96 -1.77 -5.72 -13.04
CA ILE A 96 -0.87 -6.19 -14.08
C ILE A 96 -0.87 -5.20 -15.24
N TYR A 97 0.32 -4.83 -15.71
CA TYR A 97 0.51 -4.01 -16.89
C TYR A 97 1.02 -4.88 -18.04
N ASP A 98 0.22 -4.99 -19.09
CA ASP A 98 0.52 -5.84 -20.25
C ASP A 98 1.32 -5.14 -21.37
N GLY A 99 1.80 -3.92 -21.10
CA GLY A 99 2.47 -3.06 -22.08
C GLY A 99 1.53 -2.09 -22.81
N GLU A 100 0.21 -2.25 -22.67
CA GLU A 100 -0.79 -1.35 -23.26
C GLU A 100 -1.71 -0.79 -22.19
N GLU A 101 -2.26 -1.65 -21.34
CA GLU A 101 -3.23 -1.31 -20.31
C GLU A 101 -2.89 -1.93 -18.95
N LYS A 102 -3.30 -1.21 -17.90
CA LYS A 102 -3.21 -1.66 -16.52
C LYS A 102 -4.55 -2.27 -16.11
N HIS A 103 -4.50 -3.49 -15.59
CA HIS A 103 -5.67 -4.22 -15.10
C HIS A 103 -5.54 -4.45 -13.61
N ARG A 104 -6.58 -4.18 -12.82
CA ARG A 104 -6.62 -4.63 -11.42
C ARG A 104 -6.89 -6.13 -11.39
N ILE A 105 -6.21 -6.87 -10.53
CA ILE A 105 -6.41 -8.32 -10.35
C ILE A 105 -6.96 -8.61 -8.96
N TYR A 106 -7.94 -9.49 -8.91
CA TYR A 106 -8.42 -10.14 -7.70
C TYR A 106 -8.02 -11.61 -7.73
N PHE A 107 -7.44 -12.09 -6.63
CA PHE A 107 -7.12 -13.50 -6.43
C PHE A 107 -8.13 -14.14 -5.45
N GLU A 108 -8.45 -15.42 -5.66
CA GLU A 108 -9.28 -16.17 -4.70
C GLU A 108 -8.49 -16.48 -3.41
N GLU A 109 -7.23 -16.88 -3.57
CA GLU A 109 -6.24 -16.99 -2.51
C GLU A 109 -5.11 -16.02 -2.83
N GLU A 110 -4.76 -15.19 -1.85
CA GLU A 110 -3.83 -14.10 -2.09
C GLU A 110 -2.39 -14.60 -2.26
N PRO A 111 -1.76 -14.36 -3.42
CA PRO A 111 -0.39 -14.78 -3.66
C PRO A 111 0.60 -13.84 -2.97
N TRP A 112 1.81 -14.35 -2.71
CA TRP A 112 2.94 -13.53 -2.27
C TRP A 112 3.62 -12.90 -3.48
N LEU A 113 3.12 -11.76 -3.94
CA LEU A 113 3.68 -11.02 -5.07
C LEU A 113 4.41 -9.75 -4.62
N VAL A 114 5.44 -9.39 -5.37
CA VAL A 114 6.09 -8.07 -5.29
C VAL A 114 5.95 -7.36 -6.63
N SER A 115 6.00 -6.03 -6.59
CA SER A 115 6.04 -5.21 -7.80
C SER A 115 7.29 -5.54 -8.62
N GLY A 116 7.12 -5.64 -9.94
CA GLY A 116 8.14 -6.13 -10.86
C GLY A 116 8.01 -7.62 -11.20
N ASP A 117 7.26 -8.41 -10.44
CA ASP A 117 6.99 -9.81 -10.78
C ASP A 117 6.29 -9.90 -12.14
N LYS A 118 6.72 -10.84 -12.99
CA LYS A 118 6.07 -11.08 -14.29
C LYS A 118 5.14 -12.26 -14.19
N LEU A 119 3.87 -12.03 -14.51
CA LEU A 119 2.83 -13.06 -14.42
C LEU A 119 2.16 -13.29 -15.78
N ARG A 120 1.63 -14.50 -15.92
CA ARG A 120 0.55 -14.84 -16.84
C ARG A 120 -0.67 -15.19 -16.03
N VAL A 121 -1.75 -14.44 -16.22
CA VAL A 121 -3.02 -14.63 -15.51
C VAL A 121 -4.08 -15.11 -16.49
N PHE A 122 -4.76 -16.20 -16.13
CA PHE A 122 -5.97 -16.68 -16.77
C PHE A 122 -7.16 -16.42 -15.87
N GLY A 123 -8.26 -15.92 -16.44
CA GLY A 123 -9.48 -15.72 -15.68
C GLY A 123 -10.50 -14.90 -16.43
N LYS A 124 -11.26 -14.07 -15.71
CA LYS A 124 -12.36 -13.29 -16.29
C LYS A 124 -12.13 -11.80 -16.15
N LYS A 125 -12.28 -11.06 -17.25
CA LYS A 125 -12.19 -9.60 -17.31
C LYS A 125 -13.57 -8.97 -17.38
N LEU A 126 -13.78 -7.89 -16.64
CA LEU A 126 -14.93 -7.01 -16.80
C LEU A 126 -14.46 -5.55 -16.77
N GLN A 127 -14.94 -4.76 -17.73
CA GLN A 127 -14.65 -3.33 -17.80
C GLN A 127 -15.57 -2.56 -16.84
N PHE A 128 -14.97 -1.68 -16.05
CA PHE A 128 -15.64 -0.68 -15.22
C PHE A 128 -15.21 0.73 -15.64
N ASP A 129 -15.89 1.76 -15.13
CA ASP A 129 -15.63 3.15 -15.50
C ASP A 129 -14.19 3.61 -15.19
N LYS A 130 -13.54 2.99 -14.19
CA LYS A 130 -12.16 3.28 -13.79
C LYS A 130 -11.10 2.35 -14.40
N GLY A 131 -11.50 1.41 -15.26
CA GLY A 131 -10.55 0.52 -15.94
C GLY A 131 -11.00 -0.93 -16.00
N ASN A 132 -10.07 -1.79 -16.38
CA ASN A 132 -10.28 -3.22 -16.49
C ASN A 132 -9.95 -3.93 -15.18
N GLU A 133 -10.84 -4.82 -14.75
CA GLU A 133 -10.66 -5.65 -13.56
C GLU A 133 -10.75 -7.13 -13.94
N ILE A 134 -9.86 -7.95 -13.36
CA ILE A 134 -9.71 -9.37 -13.63
C ILE A 134 -9.90 -10.15 -12.33
N VAL A 135 -10.65 -11.24 -12.38
CA VAL A 135 -10.58 -12.30 -11.35
C VAL A 135 -9.70 -13.40 -11.89
N ALA A 136 -8.57 -13.65 -11.23
CA ALA A 136 -7.65 -14.72 -11.58
C ALA A 136 -8.25 -16.08 -11.17
N GLU A 137 -8.32 -17.00 -12.12
CA GLU A 137 -8.70 -18.41 -11.88
C GLU A 137 -7.46 -19.31 -11.87
N ASN A 138 -6.39 -18.89 -12.55
CA ASN A 138 -5.07 -19.52 -12.53
C ASN A 138 -4.00 -18.48 -12.85
N ASP A 139 -2.83 -18.61 -12.25
CA ASP A 139 -1.69 -17.75 -12.47
C ASP A 139 -0.40 -18.56 -12.59
N GLU A 140 0.49 -18.09 -13.46
CA GLU A 140 1.79 -18.70 -13.71
C GLU A 140 2.86 -17.60 -13.66
N PHE A 141 3.87 -17.76 -12.81
CA PHE A 141 5.06 -16.93 -12.84
C PHE A 141 5.80 -17.13 -14.17
N LEU A 142 6.13 -16.02 -14.83
CA LEU A 142 6.93 -16.02 -16.04
C LEU A 142 8.39 -15.96 -15.66
N SER A 143 9.14 -17.01 -15.98
CA SER A 143 10.59 -17.01 -15.84
C SER A 143 11.22 -16.25 -16.99
N ASP A 144 12.10 -15.29 -16.69
CA ASP A 144 12.82 -14.50 -17.70
C ASP A 144 13.79 -15.33 -18.57
N ASP A 145 14.08 -16.56 -18.15
CA ASP A 145 14.73 -17.60 -18.95
C ASP A 145 13.82 -18.84 -19.05
N GLU A 146 13.74 -19.50 -20.21
CA GLU A 146 12.92 -20.70 -20.49
C GLU A 146 13.28 -21.92 -19.59
N GLY A 147 12.99 -21.88 -18.29
CA GLY A 147 13.17 -23.04 -17.41
C GLY A 147 13.42 -22.80 -15.92
N LEU A 148 13.34 -21.58 -15.39
CA LEU A 148 13.50 -21.33 -13.94
C LEU A 148 12.18 -20.86 -13.32
N LEU A 149 11.34 -21.82 -12.90
CA LEU A 149 10.13 -21.60 -12.10
C LEU A 149 10.46 -21.20 -10.65
N PHE A 150 11.26 -20.16 -10.47
CA PHE A 150 11.41 -19.51 -9.18
C PHE A 150 10.79 -18.13 -9.28
N SER A 151 9.87 -17.85 -8.36
CA SER A 151 9.50 -16.47 -8.03
C SER A 151 10.82 -15.77 -7.64
N PRO A 152 11.30 -14.78 -8.40
CA PRO A 152 12.66 -14.22 -8.27
C PRO A 152 12.84 -13.38 -7.01
N ILE A 153 11.90 -13.41 -6.07
CA ILE A 153 11.84 -12.50 -4.93
C ILE A 153 13.10 -12.59 -4.06
N GLU A 154 13.73 -13.76 -3.93
CA GLU A 154 14.97 -13.88 -3.13
C GLU A 154 16.22 -13.31 -3.82
N ALA A 155 16.29 -13.34 -5.15
CA ALA A 155 17.47 -12.84 -5.88
C ALA A 155 17.32 -11.36 -6.29
N TYR A 156 16.11 -10.92 -6.59
CA TYR A 156 15.83 -9.54 -7.03
C TYR A 156 15.80 -8.55 -5.86
N LEU A 157 15.23 -8.94 -4.71
CA LEU A 157 15.24 -8.06 -3.54
C LEU A 157 16.64 -7.84 -2.98
N GLN A 158 17.55 -8.81 -3.11
CA GLN A 158 18.86 -8.73 -2.45
C GLN A 158 19.76 -7.62 -2.99
N ASP A 159 19.69 -7.22 -4.26
CA ASP A 159 20.52 -6.10 -4.73
C ASP A 159 19.79 -4.75 -4.58
N ASP A 160 18.46 -4.72 -4.69
CA ASP A 160 17.69 -3.47 -4.70
C ASP A 160 17.50 -2.82 -3.32
N VAL A 161 17.63 -3.61 -2.25
CA VAL A 161 17.36 -3.15 -0.87
C VAL A 161 18.61 -2.92 -0.03
N LEU A 162 19.79 -3.26 -0.56
CA LEU A 162 21.08 -3.11 0.12
C LEU A 162 21.76 -1.78 -0.25
N GLY A 163 22.78 -1.42 0.52
CA GLY A 163 23.55 -0.21 0.33
C GLY A 163 22.82 1.06 0.76
N VAL A 164 23.27 2.20 0.22
CA VAL A 164 22.63 3.49 0.43
C VAL A 164 21.47 3.62 -0.54
N GLN A 165 20.27 3.86 -0.02
CA GLN A 165 19.03 3.99 -0.78
C GLN A 165 18.68 5.47 -0.93
N THR A 166 18.70 5.98 -2.16
CA THR A 166 18.38 7.37 -2.46
C THR A 166 16.89 7.60 -2.29
N THR A 167 16.52 8.33 -1.24
CA THR A 167 15.13 8.55 -0.82
C THR A 167 14.74 10.01 -0.97
N VAL A 168 13.71 10.28 -1.78
CA VAL A 168 13.12 11.62 -1.86
C VAL A 168 11.84 11.67 -1.04
N VAL A 169 11.75 12.67 -0.16
CA VAL A 169 10.62 12.86 0.74
C VAL A 169 9.81 14.07 0.28
N LEU A 170 8.51 13.89 0.06
CA LEU A 170 7.56 14.96 -0.26
C LEU A 170 6.60 15.16 0.90
N LEU A 171 6.56 16.36 1.45
CA LEU A 171 5.69 16.74 2.57
C LEU A 171 4.43 17.40 2.04
N TYR A 172 3.26 16.94 2.51
CA TYR A 172 1.94 17.45 2.12
C TYR A 172 1.12 17.83 3.35
N GLN A 173 0.32 18.89 3.23
CA GLN A 173 -0.57 19.37 4.28
C GLN A 173 -2.01 19.54 3.78
N ASN A 174 -2.96 19.26 4.66
CA ASN A 174 -4.33 19.73 4.50
C ASN A 174 -4.39 21.25 4.77
N PRO A 175 -4.73 22.10 3.79
CA PRO A 175 -4.78 23.55 3.98
C PRO A 175 -5.82 24.00 5.02
N ASN A 176 -6.81 23.14 5.32
CA ASN A 176 -7.85 23.41 6.33
C ASN A 176 -7.39 23.09 7.76
N HIS A 177 -6.21 22.49 7.95
CA HIS A 177 -5.68 22.15 9.26
C HIS A 177 -4.53 23.11 9.63
N ALA A 178 -4.79 24.07 10.51
CA ALA A 178 -3.78 25.03 10.94
C ALA A 178 -2.71 24.35 11.81
N PHE A 179 -1.53 24.13 11.22
CA PHE A 179 -0.39 23.53 11.90
C PHE A 179 0.89 24.31 11.57
N THR A 180 1.77 24.49 12.56
CA THR A 180 3.10 25.04 12.31
C THR A 180 4.01 23.87 12.03
N HIS A 181 4.36 23.71 10.75
CA HIS A 181 5.15 22.59 10.32
C HIS A 181 6.65 22.77 10.59
N PRO A 182 7.40 21.69 10.89
CA PRO A 182 8.85 21.72 10.76
C PRO A 182 9.21 22.04 9.31
N SER A 183 10.24 22.85 9.10
CA SER A 183 10.82 23.10 7.78
C SER A 183 11.30 21.79 7.14
N ALA A 184 11.40 21.77 5.81
CA ALA A 184 11.98 20.65 5.08
C ALA A 184 13.39 20.29 5.59
N SER A 185 14.19 21.29 5.97
CA SER A 185 15.50 21.07 6.59
C SER A 185 15.42 20.39 7.95
N GLU A 186 14.45 20.75 8.79
CA GLU A 186 14.23 20.07 10.08
C GLU A 186 13.78 18.63 9.84
N MET A 187 12.86 18.39 8.90
CA MET A 187 12.45 17.05 8.50
C MET A 187 13.63 16.22 7.95
N TYR A 188 14.52 16.81 7.16
CA TYR A 188 15.75 16.16 6.72
C TYR A 188 16.58 15.69 7.92
N TYR A 189 16.78 16.54 8.94
CA TYR A 189 17.50 16.14 10.15
C TYR A 189 16.81 14.99 10.89
N TYR A 190 15.48 14.89 10.86
CA TYR A 190 14.75 13.78 11.50
C TYR A 190 14.79 12.46 10.72
N LEU A 191 14.91 12.52 9.40
CA LEU A 191 14.85 11.33 8.55
C LEU A 191 16.25 10.78 8.24
N PHE A 192 17.21 11.64 7.89
CA PHE A 192 18.47 11.20 7.29
C PHE A 192 19.68 11.31 8.22
N ARG A 193 19.52 11.86 9.42
CA ARG A 193 20.64 11.91 10.37
C ARG A 193 21.01 10.50 10.82
N ASP A 194 22.30 10.24 10.84
CA ASP A 194 22.83 8.90 11.04
C ASP A 194 23.80 8.80 12.23
N ASP A 195 24.19 9.92 12.82
CA ASP A 195 25.12 9.97 13.96
C ASP A 195 24.46 9.65 15.31
N GLN A 196 23.14 9.43 15.35
CA GLN A 196 22.36 9.13 16.55
C GLN A 196 21.31 8.05 16.26
N THR A 197 20.98 7.25 17.28
CA THR A 197 19.89 6.27 17.25
C THR A 197 18.53 6.98 17.25
N GLY A 198 17.51 6.36 16.63
CA GLY A 198 16.13 6.87 16.62
C GLY A 198 15.76 7.76 15.43
N PHE A 199 16.61 7.79 14.40
CA PHE A 199 16.36 8.46 13.11
C PHE A 199 16.12 7.42 12.03
N LEU A 200 15.36 7.75 10.99
CA LEU A 200 14.93 6.76 9.97
C LEU A 200 16.13 6.04 9.33
N SER A 201 17.12 6.79 8.84
CA SER A 201 18.34 6.20 8.26
C SER A 201 19.12 5.35 9.28
N SER A 202 19.28 5.85 10.52
CA SER A 202 19.95 5.11 11.59
C SER A 202 19.26 3.78 11.89
N PHE A 203 17.93 3.74 11.83
CA PHE A 203 17.14 2.54 12.08
C PHE A 203 17.27 1.50 11.00
N PHE A 204 17.16 1.88 9.72
CA PHE A 204 17.39 0.94 8.65
C PHE A 204 18.82 0.40 8.72
N ARG A 205 19.80 1.24 9.05
CA ARG A 205 21.19 0.80 9.23
C ARG A 205 21.40 -0.12 10.42
N GLU A 206 20.81 0.18 11.57
CA GLU A 206 20.89 -0.68 12.75
C GLU A 206 20.15 -2.00 12.53
N SER A 207 18.91 -1.94 12.03
CA SER A 207 18.06 -3.10 11.80
C SER A 207 18.62 -4.05 10.74
N SER A 208 19.32 -3.51 9.74
CA SER A 208 20.00 -4.24 8.67
C SER A 208 21.45 -4.62 8.98
N TYR A 209 21.97 -4.25 10.15
CA TYR A 209 23.35 -4.53 10.55
C TYR A 209 24.40 -3.91 9.61
N GLY A 210 24.14 -2.67 9.21
CA GLY A 210 25.01 -1.89 8.33
C GLY A 210 24.84 -2.19 6.84
N LYS A 211 23.92 -3.08 6.46
CA LYS A 211 23.73 -3.49 5.07
C LYS A 211 22.87 -2.52 4.25
N THR A 212 22.01 -1.75 4.89
CA THR A 212 21.09 -0.80 4.25
C THR A 212 21.10 0.52 5.02
N SER A 213 21.13 1.65 4.33
CA SER A 213 20.93 2.97 4.94
C SER A 213 20.18 3.88 3.99
N LEU A 214 19.61 4.97 4.49
CA LEU A 214 18.90 5.95 3.66
C LEU A 214 19.70 7.24 3.57
N ASP A 215 19.69 7.86 2.40
CA ASP A 215 20.17 9.23 2.18
C ASP A 215 19.25 9.91 1.15
N GLY A 216 19.18 11.23 1.12
CA GLY A 216 18.45 11.91 0.06
C GLY A 216 17.94 13.30 0.41
N PHE A 217 16.69 13.59 0.01
CA PHE A 217 16.20 14.96 -0.07
C PHE A 217 14.80 15.08 0.53
N VAL A 218 14.48 16.26 1.06
CA VAL A 218 13.15 16.57 1.61
C VAL A 218 12.62 17.85 0.99
N TYR A 219 11.39 17.79 0.49
CA TYR A 219 10.68 18.90 -0.15
C TYR A 219 9.26 19.02 0.41
N GLY A 220 8.63 20.18 0.25
CA GLY A 220 7.28 20.47 0.77
C GLY A 220 7.31 21.58 1.83
N TRP A 221 6.22 22.00 2.46
CA TRP A 221 4.86 21.47 2.57
C TRP A 221 3.94 21.91 1.44
N PHE A 222 3.56 20.98 0.57
CA PHE A 222 2.62 21.26 -0.51
C PHE A 222 1.18 21.16 -0.01
N ASP A 223 0.31 22.03 -0.51
CA ASP A 223 -1.12 21.94 -0.21
C ASP A 223 -1.72 20.74 -0.96
N GLU A 224 -2.37 19.87 -0.21
CA GLU A 224 -3.10 18.73 -0.76
C GLU A 224 -4.58 19.07 -1.00
N ASP A 225 -5.17 18.50 -2.05
CA ASP A 225 -6.61 18.61 -2.28
C ASP A 225 -7.40 17.85 -1.19
N GLU A 226 -8.51 18.43 -0.76
CA GLU A 226 -9.31 17.86 0.33
C GLU A 226 -9.84 16.45 -0.02
N SER A 227 -10.07 16.18 -1.31
CA SER A 227 -10.55 14.88 -1.78
C SER A 227 -9.47 13.78 -1.73
N SER A 228 -8.21 14.10 -2.03
CA SER A 228 -7.11 13.13 -1.94
C SER A 228 -6.68 12.90 -0.48
N CYS A 229 -6.81 13.93 0.34
CA CYS A 229 -6.53 13.92 1.77
C CYS A 229 -7.45 12.97 2.58
N ALA A 230 -8.63 12.62 2.06
CA ALA A 230 -9.52 11.63 2.67
C ALA A 230 -9.08 10.17 2.43
N SER A 231 -8.05 9.95 1.59
CA SER A 231 -7.56 8.63 1.21
C SER A 231 -6.07 8.51 1.50
N ASN A 232 -5.63 7.32 1.93
CA ASN A 232 -4.21 6.95 1.96
C ASN A 232 -3.71 6.69 0.53
N SER A 233 -3.89 7.64 -0.38
CA SER A 233 -3.47 7.53 -1.78
C SER A 233 -2.25 8.40 -2.07
N VAL A 234 -1.56 8.15 -3.18
CA VAL A 234 -0.51 9.05 -3.66
C VAL A 234 -1.16 10.35 -4.18
N PRO A 235 -0.70 11.55 -3.76
CA PRO A 235 -1.19 12.81 -4.32
C PRO A 235 -1.00 12.84 -5.84
N PRO A 236 -2.01 13.27 -6.62
CA PRO A 236 -1.97 13.20 -8.07
C PRO A 236 -0.88 14.09 -8.70
N ASP A 237 -0.36 15.08 -7.99
CA ASP A 237 0.73 15.96 -8.43
C ASP A 237 2.12 15.51 -7.97
N ALA A 238 2.24 14.40 -7.21
CA ALA A 238 3.50 14.01 -6.58
C ALA A 238 4.64 13.77 -7.57
N THR A 239 4.38 13.13 -8.71
CA THR A 239 5.40 12.93 -9.76
C THR A 239 5.79 14.24 -10.46
N ALA A 240 4.85 15.18 -10.58
CA ALA A 240 5.14 16.52 -11.10
C ALA A 240 6.02 17.32 -10.14
N ARG A 241 5.72 17.29 -8.84
CA ARG A 241 6.55 17.90 -7.79
C ARG A 241 7.94 17.31 -7.77
N LEU A 242 8.04 15.99 -7.89
CA LEU A 242 9.33 15.31 -7.92
C LEU A 242 10.18 15.80 -9.09
N ALA A 243 9.62 15.84 -10.29
CA ALA A 243 10.31 16.31 -11.49
C ALA A 243 10.70 17.81 -11.44
N GLU A 244 9.92 18.63 -10.73
CA GLU A 244 10.20 20.06 -10.55
C GLU A 244 11.31 20.33 -9.53
N GLU A 245 11.30 19.60 -8.41
CA GLU A 245 12.12 19.92 -7.22
C GLU A 245 13.43 19.13 -7.15
N TYR A 246 13.46 17.91 -7.71
CA TYR A 246 14.64 17.04 -7.63
C TYR A 246 15.72 17.51 -8.63
N PRO A 247 16.94 17.85 -8.15
CA PRO A 247 17.98 18.41 -9.02
C PRO A 247 18.77 17.37 -9.82
N GLY A 248 18.61 16.08 -9.51
CA GLY A 248 19.32 14.97 -10.14
C GLY A 248 18.50 14.27 -11.21
N GLU A 249 19.01 13.15 -11.71
CA GLU A 249 18.30 12.31 -12.66
C GLU A 249 17.27 11.47 -11.90
N LEU A 250 15.99 11.50 -12.31
CA LEU A 250 14.92 10.79 -11.60
C LEU A 250 15.23 9.29 -11.45
N SER A 251 15.88 8.68 -12.45
CA SER A 251 16.30 7.27 -12.40
C SER A 251 17.26 6.89 -11.27
N GLU A 252 17.85 7.86 -10.58
CA GLU A 252 18.72 7.64 -9.41
C GLU A 252 17.93 7.50 -8.10
N ILE A 253 16.61 7.76 -8.12
CA ILE A 253 15.75 7.68 -6.94
C ILE A 253 15.32 6.24 -6.72
N ASP A 254 15.69 5.68 -5.58
CA ASP A 254 15.27 4.33 -5.17
C ASP A 254 13.89 4.34 -4.53
N ARG A 255 13.60 5.37 -3.73
CA ARG A 255 12.41 5.44 -2.87
C ARG A 255 11.82 6.85 -2.88
N ILE A 256 10.51 6.94 -3.02
CA ILE A 256 9.71 8.14 -2.77
C ILE A 256 8.93 7.91 -1.48
N LEU A 257 9.10 8.79 -0.50
CA LEU A 257 8.31 8.82 0.71
C LEU A 257 7.43 10.07 0.72
N ILE A 258 6.12 9.89 0.84
CA ILE A 258 5.17 10.99 0.99
C ILE A 258 4.69 11.02 2.43
N VAL A 259 4.84 12.17 3.09
CA VAL A 259 4.34 12.36 4.45
C VAL A 259 3.20 13.36 4.41
N LYS A 260 2.00 12.91 4.79
CA LYS A 260 0.78 13.73 4.80
C LYS A 260 0.39 14.13 6.21
N HIS A 261 0.10 15.42 6.38
CA HIS A 261 -0.41 15.99 7.61
C HIS A 261 -1.83 16.52 7.46
N GLY A 262 -2.65 16.35 8.49
CA GLY A 262 -4.01 16.91 8.50
C GLY A 262 -5.00 16.10 7.65
N CYS A 263 -4.57 14.94 7.16
CA CYS A 263 -5.32 14.06 6.28
C CYS A 263 -5.79 12.83 7.06
N GLY A 264 -7.10 12.70 7.25
CA GLY A 264 -7.74 11.48 7.72
C GLY A 264 -7.31 10.88 9.06
N THR A 265 -7.83 9.68 9.24
CA THR A 265 -7.61 8.72 10.30
C THR A 265 -6.35 7.90 9.95
N GLY A 266 -5.38 7.79 10.86
CA GLY A 266 -3.99 7.42 10.53
C GLY A 266 -3.83 6.10 9.76
N GLY A 267 -2.81 6.03 8.89
CA GLY A 267 -2.47 4.84 8.11
C GLY A 267 -1.50 5.14 6.98
N GLY A 268 -1.44 4.26 5.98
CA GLY A 268 -0.55 4.45 4.85
C GLY A 268 -0.86 3.56 3.66
N VAL A 269 -0.08 3.76 2.62
CA VAL A 269 -0.02 2.88 1.46
C VAL A 269 1.42 2.78 1.02
N SER A 270 1.84 1.62 0.56
CA SER A 270 3.17 1.43 0.04
C SER A 270 3.17 0.46 -1.13
N ALA A 271 3.92 0.78 -2.18
CA ALA A 271 4.26 -0.22 -3.18
C ALA A 271 5.08 -1.33 -2.53
N ILE A 272 4.73 -2.59 -2.78
CA ILE A 272 5.52 -3.72 -2.34
C ILE A 272 6.68 -3.86 -3.33
N GLY A 273 7.84 -3.28 -3.04
CA GLY A 273 8.95 -3.20 -3.99
C GLY A 273 8.91 -1.92 -4.86
N LYS A 274 9.63 -1.95 -5.99
CA LYS A 274 9.69 -0.85 -6.97
C LYS A 274 8.62 -1.05 -8.05
N ILE A 275 7.99 0.05 -8.44
CA ILE A 275 7.00 0.15 -9.53
C ILE A 275 7.52 1.08 -10.62
N HIS A 276 6.94 0.95 -11.82
CA HIS A 276 7.16 1.89 -12.91
C HIS A 276 6.23 3.09 -12.77
N LEU A 277 6.80 4.29 -12.77
CA LEU A 277 6.10 5.58 -12.75
C LEU A 277 6.57 6.41 -13.94
N THR A 278 5.67 7.19 -14.53
CA THR A 278 6.04 8.15 -15.58
C THR A 278 5.82 9.58 -15.08
N ALA A 279 6.87 10.39 -15.09
CA ALA A 279 6.80 11.80 -14.78
C ALA A 279 6.06 12.58 -15.89
N PRO A 280 5.54 13.79 -15.62
CA PRO A 280 4.76 14.55 -16.61
C PRO A 280 5.52 14.90 -17.90
N ASP A 281 6.85 14.92 -17.86
CA ASP A 281 7.72 15.16 -19.01
C ASP A 281 7.97 13.89 -19.85
N GLY A 282 7.42 12.74 -19.43
CA GLY A 282 7.58 11.44 -20.07
C GLY A 282 8.78 10.65 -19.57
N THR A 283 9.51 11.13 -18.56
CA THR A 283 10.61 10.38 -17.96
C THR A 283 10.08 9.19 -17.17
N ASP A 284 10.58 8.00 -17.49
CA ASP A 284 10.28 6.78 -16.75
C ASP A 284 11.15 6.66 -15.50
N LEU A 285 10.51 6.24 -14.42
CA LEU A 285 11.09 6.07 -13.10
C LEU A 285 10.78 4.66 -12.60
N TYR A 286 11.78 3.97 -12.09
CA TYR A 286 11.61 2.68 -11.44
C TYR A 286 11.99 2.81 -9.96
N THR A 287 10.98 3.05 -9.12
CA THR A 287 11.14 3.44 -7.71
C THR A 287 10.07 2.78 -6.87
N SER A 288 10.28 2.69 -5.56
CA SER A 288 9.17 2.43 -4.64
C SER A 288 8.51 3.74 -4.21
N ILE A 289 7.22 3.69 -3.87
CA ILE A 289 6.48 4.82 -3.33
C ILE A 289 5.75 4.40 -2.06
N SER A 290 5.94 5.16 -0.99
CA SER A 290 5.29 4.93 0.30
C SER A 290 4.64 6.22 0.77
N VAL A 291 3.45 6.13 1.36
CA VAL A 291 2.68 7.26 1.89
C VAL A 291 2.40 6.98 3.35
N ALA A 292 2.85 7.89 4.21
CA ALA A 292 2.53 7.87 5.63
C ALA A 292 1.58 9.04 5.95
N THR A 293 0.36 8.71 6.38
CA THR A 293 -0.68 9.69 6.68
C THR A 293 -0.91 9.77 8.18
N LYS A 294 -0.70 10.95 8.77
CA LYS A 294 -0.92 11.13 10.20
C LYS A 294 -1.30 12.56 10.59
N LEU A 295 -2.27 12.67 11.50
CA LEU A 295 -2.47 13.89 12.28
C LEU A 295 -1.31 14.04 13.27
N MET A 296 -0.36 14.90 12.94
CA MET A 296 0.68 15.28 13.90
C MET A 296 0.02 16.14 14.99
N PRO A 297 0.18 15.81 16.28
CA PRO A 297 -0.33 16.67 17.34
C PRO A 297 0.32 18.05 17.21
N SER A 298 -0.49 19.11 17.33
CA SER A 298 -0.03 20.52 17.29
C SER A 298 1.27 20.67 18.06
N MET A 299 2.37 20.97 17.36
CA MET A 299 3.63 21.34 18.01
C MET A 299 3.35 22.60 18.81
N TYR A 300 3.11 22.45 20.12
CA TYR A 300 3.00 23.61 20.99
C TYR A 300 4.29 24.43 20.86
N PRO A 301 4.20 25.77 20.71
CA PRO A 301 5.38 26.59 20.57
C PRO A 301 6.29 26.38 21.77
N PRO A 302 7.62 26.39 21.57
CA PRO A 302 8.57 26.07 22.62
C PRO A 302 8.30 26.89 23.85
N THR A 303 7.99 26.21 24.95
CA THR A 303 8.25 26.83 26.25
C THR A 303 9.77 27.06 26.28
N PRO A 304 10.25 28.30 26.47
CA PRO A 304 11.66 28.61 26.43
C PRO A 304 12.35 27.98 27.65
N GLY A 305 12.76 26.73 27.50
CA GLY A 305 13.54 25.95 28.45
C GLY A 305 15.03 25.97 28.10
N PRO A 306 15.93 25.76 29.07
CA PRO A 306 17.38 25.85 28.88
C PRO A 306 17.99 24.70 28.06
N TYR A 307 17.17 23.76 27.56
CA TYR A 307 17.59 22.66 26.70
C TYR A 307 17.02 22.86 25.29
N PRO A 308 17.74 23.53 24.38
CA PRO A 308 17.32 23.65 22.99
C PRO A 308 17.40 22.26 22.35
N GLY A 309 16.25 21.64 22.06
CA GLY A 309 16.13 20.53 21.11
C GLY A 309 15.81 19.13 21.65
N TRP A 310 15.96 18.85 22.95
CA TRP A 310 15.77 17.48 23.46
C TRP A 310 14.33 17.16 23.87
N TYR A 311 13.58 18.14 24.37
CA TYR A 311 12.16 17.96 24.76
C TYR A 311 11.20 17.86 23.57
N TYR A 312 11.70 18.10 22.34
CA TYR A 312 10.93 17.90 21.11
C TYR A 312 11.05 16.49 20.56
N LEU A 313 12.09 15.74 20.98
CA LEU A 313 12.37 14.40 20.46
C LEU A 313 11.53 13.30 21.13
N ASP A 314 10.93 13.57 22.30
CA ASP A 314 9.99 12.63 22.91
C ASP A 314 8.60 12.67 22.24
N GLU A 315 8.26 13.78 21.54
CA GLU A 315 6.90 14.07 21.05
C GLU A 315 6.78 14.50 19.58
N VAL A 316 7.87 14.73 18.81
CA VAL A 316 7.79 14.44 17.36
C VAL A 316 7.55 12.95 17.29
N ASP A 317 6.26 12.66 17.26
CA ASP A 317 5.61 11.46 17.74
C ASP A 317 6.41 10.26 17.25
N ASN A 318 7.09 9.55 18.16
CA ASN A 318 7.82 8.31 17.88
C ASN A 318 6.98 7.37 16.97
N SER A 319 5.67 7.50 17.02
CA SER A 319 4.74 6.84 16.13
C SER A 319 4.63 7.35 14.67
N LEU A 320 4.92 8.62 14.33
CA LEU A 320 5.12 9.06 12.94
C LEU A 320 6.38 8.40 12.38
N TYR A 321 7.46 8.41 13.14
CA TYR A 321 8.69 7.73 12.78
C TYR A 321 8.45 6.22 12.59
N LYS A 322 7.72 5.58 13.51
CA LYS A 322 7.29 4.19 13.39
C LYS A 322 6.42 3.97 12.15
N LEU A 323 5.45 4.84 11.89
CA LEU A 323 4.59 4.76 10.71
C LEU A 323 5.42 4.85 9.43
N ILE A 324 6.29 5.86 9.30
CA ILE A 324 7.17 6.00 8.14
C ILE A 324 8.05 4.76 7.98
N SER A 325 8.63 4.26 9.08
CA SER A 325 9.43 3.04 9.05
C SER A 325 8.60 1.83 8.60
N HIS A 326 7.36 1.70 9.07
CA HIS A 326 6.42 0.65 8.70
C HIS A 326 6.09 0.69 7.21
N GLU A 327 5.57 1.82 6.73
CA GLU A 327 5.17 2.00 5.33
C GLU A 327 6.37 1.85 4.39
N LEU A 328 7.52 2.44 4.73
CA LEU A 328 8.71 2.33 3.91
C LEU A 328 9.22 0.89 3.84
N SER A 329 9.03 0.07 4.89
CA SER A 329 9.47 -1.33 4.90
C SER A 329 8.68 -2.21 3.92
N HIS A 330 7.42 -1.89 3.65
CA HIS A 330 6.69 -2.50 2.54
C HIS A 330 7.34 -2.18 1.20
N GLY A 331 7.86 -0.95 1.06
CA GLY A 331 8.66 -0.50 -0.07
C GLY A 331 9.81 -1.43 -0.40
N PHE A 332 10.40 -2.07 0.60
CA PHE A 332 11.53 -3.00 0.47
C PHE A 332 11.10 -4.41 0.02
N GLY A 333 9.84 -4.59 -0.43
CA GLY A 333 9.36 -5.84 -1.02
C GLY A 333 8.65 -6.77 -0.03
N ILE A 334 8.11 -6.24 1.06
CA ILE A 334 7.30 -7.01 2.02
C ILE A 334 5.83 -6.65 1.87
N GLY A 335 4.99 -7.61 1.53
CA GLY A 335 3.53 -7.41 1.49
C GLY A 335 2.79 -7.78 2.77
N GLY A 336 3.49 -8.39 3.74
CA GLY A 336 2.88 -8.92 4.97
C GLY A 336 3.22 -8.12 6.21
N HIS A 337 2.33 -8.17 7.19
CA HIS A 337 2.59 -7.67 8.53
C HIS A 337 3.26 -8.71 9.43
N GLY A 338 3.79 -8.21 10.53
CA GLY A 338 4.16 -8.98 11.70
C GLY A 338 2.95 -9.49 12.47
N ASN A 339 2.47 -10.68 12.13
CA ASN A 339 1.35 -11.31 12.83
C ASN A 339 1.83 -12.09 14.06
N ILE A 340 0.99 -12.14 15.10
CA ILE A 340 1.11 -13.18 16.14
C ILE A 340 0.35 -14.42 15.67
N TYR A 341 0.98 -15.57 15.84
CA TYR A 341 0.36 -16.88 15.62
C TYR A 341 0.13 -17.56 16.97
N ASP A 342 -1.12 -17.82 17.31
CA ASP A 342 -1.51 -18.64 18.46
C ASP A 342 -1.90 -20.04 17.97
N CYS A 343 -0.99 -21.00 18.16
CA CYS A 343 -1.16 -22.39 17.78
C CYS A 343 -1.71 -23.26 18.93
N GLY A 344 -2.27 -22.64 19.98
CA GLY A 344 -2.88 -23.33 21.12
C GLY A 344 -1.89 -24.13 21.96
N GLU A 345 -2.03 -25.45 21.99
CA GLU A 345 -1.16 -26.34 22.79
C GLU A 345 0.23 -26.57 22.16
N PHE A 346 0.44 -26.18 20.90
CA PHE A 346 1.70 -26.35 20.18
C PHE A 346 2.54 -25.08 20.22
N THR A 347 3.84 -25.20 20.49
CA THR A 347 4.78 -24.06 20.45
C THR A 347 5.09 -23.63 19.02
N ILE A 348 5.11 -24.57 18.08
CA ILE A 348 5.29 -24.35 16.64
C ILE A 348 4.37 -25.37 15.96
N SER A 349 3.43 -24.91 15.13
CA SER A 349 2.68 -25.82 14.26
C SER A 349 3.51 -26.18 13.03
N GLY A 350 3.34 -27.41 12.54
CA GLY A 350 3.91 -27.79 11.24
C GLY A 350 3.20 -27.11 10.08
N ASP A 351 1.99 -26.59 10.30
CA ASP A 351 1.23 -25.80 9.35
C ASP A 351 0.62 -24.57 10.04
N VAL A 352 0.95 -23.39 9.50
CA VAL A 352 0.51 -22.10 10.03
C VAL A 352 -1.00 -21.91 9.95
N VAL A 353 -1.69 -22.64 9.07
CA VAL A 353 -3.16 -22.59 8.92
C VAL A 353 -3.89 -23.11 10.17
N ASP A 354 -3.22 -23.92 11.00
CA ASP A 354 -3.77 -24.42 12.26
C ASP A 354 -3.68 -23.38 13.39
N CYS A 355 -2.98 -22.27 13.17
CA CYS A 355 -2.79 -21.22 14.15
C CYS A 355 -3.76 -20.07 13.92
N ALA A 356 -4.32 -19.53 15.00
CA ALA A 356 -5.06 -18.28 14.94
C ALA A 356 -4.07 -17.13 14.68
N GLN A 357 -4.32 -16.34 13.63
CA GLN A 357 -3.50 -15.19 13.29
C GLN A 357 -4.08 -13.91 13.86
N TYR A 358 -3.23 -13.08 14.46
CA TYR A 358 -3.58 -11.77 14.96
C TYR A 358 -2.66 -10.73 14.33
N ALA A 359 -3.16 -10.04 13.30
CA ALA A 359 -2.43 -8.97 12.61
C ALA A 359 -2.03 -7.82 13.55
N SER A 360 -2.87 -7.53 14.54
CA SER A 360 -2.64 -6.54 15.59
C SER A 360 -2.02 -7.11 16.86
N GLY A 361 -1.25 -8.20 16.73
CA GLY A 361 -0.59 -8.84 17.85
C GLY A 361 0.85 -8.38 18.12
N ASP A 362 1.70 -8.34 17.09
CA ASP A 362 3.15 -8.31 17.32
C ASP A 362 3.65 -6.90 17.65
N ARG A 363 3.93 -6.66 18.92
CA ARG A 363 4.42 -5.36 19.40
C ARG A 363 5.95 -5.25 19.36
N PHE A 364 6.64 -6.31 18.96
CA PHE A 364 8.10 -6.40 19.05
C PHE A 364 8.81 -6.12 17.72
N GLN A 365 8.07 -5.64 16.71
CA GLN A 365 8.64 -5.26 15.43
C GLN A 365 7.91 -4.09 14.76
N VAL A 366 8.58 -3.48 13.78
CA VAL A 366 8.05 -2.34 13.02
C VAL A 366 6.85 -2.69 12.14
N LEU A 367 6.84 -3.87 11.49
CA LEU A 367 5.74 -4.30 10.61
C LEU A 367 4.58 -4.95 11.37
N GLY A 368 4.65 -5.05 12.70
CA GLY A 368 3.58 -5.58 13.51
C GLY A 368 2.57 -4.51 13.91
N THR A 369 2.06 -4.61 15.14
CA THR A 369 1.03 -3.71 15.64
C THR A 369 1.56 -2.28 15.78
N THR A 370 1.06 -1.41 14.92
CA THR A 370 1.15 0.06 15.12
C THR A 370 0.15 0.55 16.18
N GLY A 371 -0.75 -0.34 16.63
CA GLY A 371 -1.84 -0.13 17.59
C GLY A 371 -1.63 1.00 18.57
N PHE A 372 -2.16 2.16 18.16
CA PHE A 372 -2.27 3.41 18.88
C PHE A 372 -3.18 3.35 20.11
N THR A 373 -3.84 2.22 20.35
CA THR A 373 -5.15 2.23 21.01
C THR A 373 -5.19 1.79 22.46
N TYR A 374 -4.11 1.36 23.13
CA TYR A 374 -4.28 0.96 24.55
C TYR A 374 -3.09 1.13 25.52
N GLN A 375 -1.87 1.44 25.08
CA GLN A 375 -0.69 1.53 25.95
C GLN A 375 0.35 2.54 25.41
N PRO A 376 0.15 3.86 25.58
CA PRO A 376 1.04 4.89 25.01
C PRO A 376 2.52 4.79 25.43
N GLU A 377 2.80 4.07 26.52
CA GLU A 377 4.15 3.92 27.09
C GLU A 377 5.05 2.95 26.29
N LEU A 378 4.49 2.08 25.45
CA LEU A 378 5.26 1.07 24.68
C LEU A 378 4.96 1.08 23.16
N THR A 379 3.89 1.73 22.72
CA THR A 379 3.41 1.64 21.33
C THR A 379 4.18 2.49 20.33
N ASN A 380 5.02 3.39 20.83
CA ASN A 380 5.60 4.44 20.01
C ASN A 380 6.96 4.04 19.40
N TYR A 381 7.66 3.03 19.94
CA TYR A 381 8.97 2.65 19.39
C TYR A 381 8.83 1.77 18.14
N ALA A 382 9.62 2.09 17.10
CA ALA A 382 9.84 1.18 15.99
C ALA A 382 10.89 0.14 16.43
N PHE A 383 10.43 -1.02 16.85
CA PHE A 383 11.32 -2.16 17.10
C PHE A 383 11.83 -2.71 15.76
N HIS A 384 12.93 -3.47 15.81
CA HIS A 384 13.52 -4.06 14.62
C HIS A 384 12.55 -4.97 13.87
N HIS A 385 12.82 -5.18 12.59
CA HIS A 385 12.09 -6.15 11.79
C HIS A 385 12.22 -7.57 12.37
N ALA A 386 11.18 -8.38 12.22
CA ALA A 386 11.26 -9.81 12.55
C ALA A 386 12.30 -10.53 11.67
N ALA A 387 12.83 -11.65 12.17
CA ALA A 387 13.90 -12.40 11.50
C ALA A 387 13.52 -12.82 10.06
N CYS A 388 12.28 -13.23 9.82
CA CYS A 388 11.79 -13.60 8.49
C CYS A 388 11.84 -12.41 7.50
N HIS A 389 11.49 -11.20 7.95
CA HIS A 389 11.61 -9.99 7.12
C HIS A 389 13.07 -9.66 6.86
N LYS A 390 13.94 -9.76 7.87
CA LYS A 390 15.39 -9.52 7.70
C LYS A 390 16.04 -10.52 6.75
N GLU A 391 15.63 -11.78 6.77
CA GLU A 391 16.07 -12.80 5.81
C GLU A 391 15.64 -12.43 4.38
N ARG A 392 14.37 -12.06 4.20
CA ARG A 392 13.81 -11.62 2.91
C ARG A 392 14.53 -10.41 2.33
N PHE A 393 14.90 -9.44 3.17
CA PHE A 393 15.69 -8.27 2.77
C PHE A 393 17.17 -8.59 2.48
N GLY A 394 17.64 -9.83 2.70
CA GLY A 394 19.06 -10.16 2.61
C GLY A 394 19.91 -9.58 3.75
N TRP A 395 19.29 -9.11 4.83
CA TRP A 395 19.98 -8.55 5.99
C TRP A 395 20.61 -9.63 6.87
N LEU A 396 20.07 -10.86 6.85
CA LEU A 396 20.72 -12.03 7.42
C LEU A 396 21.59 -12.70 6.36
N ASP A 397 22.82 -13.07 6.72
CA ASP A 397 23.66 -13.89 5.84
C ASP A 397 23.44 -15.39 6.11
N GLY A 398 23.93 -16.26 5.23
CA GLY A 398 23.80 -17.71 5.41
C GLY A 398 24.48 -18.25 6.68
N SER A 399 25.39 -17.50 7.31
CA SER A 399 25.99 -17.87 8.60
C SER A 399 25.12 -17.49 9.80
N SER A 400 24.11 -16.65 9.56
CA SER A 400 23.11 -16.18 10.54
C SER A 400 21.98 -17.19 10.74
N VAL A 401 21.82 -18.13 9.81
CA VAL A 401 20.73 -19.11 9.76
C VAL A 401 21.32 -20.50 9.97
N LEU A 402 20.75 -21.24 10.93
CA LEU A 402 21.15 -22.62 11.22
C LEU A 402 19.94 -23.54 11.07
N GLU A 403 20.00 -24.46 10.11
CA GLU A 403 19.01 -25.53 10.01
C GLU A 403 19.27 -26.56 11.13
N VAL A 404 18.25 -26.80 11.95
CA VAL A 404 18.31 -27.72 13.10
C VAL A 404 17.54 -29.00 12.78
N THR A 405 18.27 -30.07 12.46
CA THR A 405 17.69 -31.39 12.17
C THR A 405 17.82 -32.39 13.33
N ASP A 406 18.71 -32.12 14.28
CA ASP A 406 19.03 -33.00 15.39
C ASP A 406 18.64 -32.40 16.75
N SER A 407 18.26 -33.25 17.70
CA SER A 407 18.04 -32.82 19.08
C SER A 407 19.36 -32.35 19.71
N GLY A 408 19.36 -31.17 20.34
CA GLY A 408 20.57 -30.60 20.92
C GLY A 408 20.33 -29.32 21.69
N THR A 409 21.43 -28.68 22.10
CA THR A 409 21.42 -27.34 22.69
C THR A 409 21.98 -26.36 21.67
N TYR A 410 21.17 -25.38 21.30
CA TYR A 410 21.51 -24.32 20.37
C TYR A 410 21.53 -22.99 21.10
N THR A 411 22.40 -22.07 20.68
CA THR A 411 22.50 -20.72 21.27
C THR A 411 22.14 -19.70 20.21
N ILE A 412 21.21 -18.82 20.54
CA ILE A 412 20.82 -17.67 19.71
C ILE A 412 21.46 -16.45 20.34
N TYR A 413 22.17 -15.67 19.53
CA TYR A 413 22.79 -14.43 19.95
C TYR A 413 21.95 -13.25 19.43
N PRO A 414 21.85 -12.14 20.19
CA PRO A 414 21.45 -10.87 19.59
C PRO A 414 22.41 -10.58 18.43
N TYR A 415 21.84 -10.26 17.28
CA TYR A 415 22.65 -9.93 16.10
C TYR A 415 23.14 -8.48 16.17
N GLU A 416 22.43 -7.61 16.90
CA GLU A 416 22.88 -6.27 17.27
C GLU A 416 24.19 -6.38 18.07
N THR A 417 25.28 -5.78 17.56
CA THR A 417 26.60 -5.76 18.21
C THR A 417 26.96 -4.41 18.78
#